data_AF-A0AAD0P891-F1
#
_entry.id   AF-A0AAD0P891-F1
#
_cell.length_a   1.000
_cell.length_b   1.000
_cell.length_c   1.000
_cell.angle_alpha   90.00
_cell.angle_beta   90.00
_cell.angle_gamma   90.00
#
_symmetry.space_group_name_H-M   'P 1'
#
loop_
_entity.id
_entity.type
_entity.pdbx_description
1 polymer ?
#
loop_
_entity_poly.entity_id
_entity_poly.type
_entity_poly.pdbx_seq_one_letter_code
_entity_poly.pdbx_strand_id
1 'polypeptide(L)' 'MLGTDFVVTGSAKSERLLWLAASYDCLIAIDALDELYWMLTLVPYRERGHILLARAPIGKSRQQIWL' A
#
# COMPACT_ATOMS: atom_id res chain seq x y z
N MET A 1 16.96 8.22 -8.13
CA MET A 1 16.23 7.46 -7.09
C MET A 1 15.22 6.61 -7.83
N LEU A 2 15.21 5.30 -7.56
CA LEU A 2 14.25 4.37 -8.13
C LEU A 2 13.06 4.26 -7.18
N GLY A 3 11.87 3.85 -7.64
CA GLY A 3 10.74 3.68 -6.72
C GLY A 3 10.97 2.62 -5.65
N THR A 4 11.87 1.65 -5.90
CA THR A 4 12.33 0.65 -4.92
C THR A 4 12.96 1.24 -3.66
N ASP A 5 13.38 2.51 -3.70
CA ASP A 5 13.94 3.23 -2.54
C ASP A 5 12.84 3.85 -1.65
N PHE A 6 11.56 3.77 -2.05
CA PHE A 6 10.45 4.42 -1.37
C PHE A 6 9.48 3.40 -0.74
N VAL A 7 8.98 3.78 0.46
CA VAL A 7 7.89 3.08 1.13
C VAL A 7 6.67 4.01 1.20
N VAL A 8 5.55 3.57 0.64
CA VAL A 8 4.27 4.30 0.68
C VAL A 8 3.45 3.80 1.86
N THR A 9 3.18 4.68 2.83
CA THR A 9 2.49 4.36 4.09
C THR A 9 1.31 5.32 4.34
N GLY A 10 0.52 5.04 5.39
CA GLY A 10 -0.58 5.89 5.84
C GLY A 10 -1.94 5.37 5.37
N SER A 11 -2.98 5.58 6.19
CA SER A 11 -4.32 5.04 5.91
C SER A 11 -5.01 5.70 4.72
N ALA A 12 -5.87 4.95 4.02
CA ALA A 12 -6.77 5.43 2.98
C ALA A 12 -6.05 5.96 1.72
N LYS A 13 -5.04 5.21 1.27
CA LYS A 13 -4.34 5.51 0.01
C LYS A 13 -5.34 5.42 -1.14
N SER A 14 -5.34 6.42 -2.01
CA SER A 14 -6.23 6.44 -3.18
C SER A 14 -5.79 5.43 -4.23
N GLU A 15 -6.73 4.98 -5.06
CA GLU A 15 -6.44 4.13 -6.23
C GLU A 15 -5.32 4.70 -7.10
N ARG A 16 -5.34 6.01 -7.37
CA ARG A 16 -4.32 6.68 -8.18
C ARG A 16 -2.93 6.62 -7.54
N LEU A 17 -2.84 6.74 -6.21
CA LEU A 17 -1.59 6.63 -5.49
C LEU A 17 -1.06 5.18 -5.52
N LEU A 18 -1.95 4.20 -5.35
CA LEU A 18 -1.59 2.77 -5.41
C LEU A 18 -1.09 2.37 -6.80
N TRP A 19 -1.80 2.79 -7.86
CA TRP A 19 -1.37 2.58 -9.24
C TRP A 19 0.02 3.19 -9.49
N LEU A 20 0.21 4.46 -9.12
CA LEU A 20 1.48 5.15 -9.32
C LEU A 20 2.61 4.44 -8.58
N ALA A 21 2.41 4.11 -7.30
CA ALA A 21 3.42 3.44 -6.49
C ALA A 21 3.81 2.08 -7.07
N ALA A 22 2.84 1.30 -7.55
CA ALA A 22 3.09 0.01 -8.19
C ALA A 22 3.86 0.17 -9.51
N SER A 23 3.49 1.15 -10.35
CA SER A 23 4.17 1.40 -11.62
C SER A 23 5.64 1.85 -11.47
N TYR A 24 6.01 2.37 -10.30
CA TYR A 24 7.40 2.74 -10.00
C TYR A 24 8.16 1.69 -9.17
N ASP A 25 7.56 0.54 -8.89
CA ASP A 25 8.17 -0.53 -8.08
C ASP A 25 8.43 -0.13 -6.61
N CYS A 26 7.57 0.73 -6.06
CA CYS A 26 7.64 1.11 -4.65
C CYS A 26 7.16 -0.02 -3.73
N LEU A 27 7.65 -0.01 -2.48
CA LEU A 27 7.09 -0.84 -1.41
C LEU A 27 5.85 -0.18 -0.83
N ILE A 28 4.71 -0.88 -0.80
CA ILE A 28 3.43 -0.31 -0.37
C ILE A 28 2.98 -0.99 0.93
N ALA A 29 2.81 -0.24 2.01
CA ALA A 29 2.21 -0.73 3.24
C ALA A 29 0.67 -0.74 3.09
N ILE A 30 0.08 -1.91 2.97
CA ILE A 30 -1.37 -2.11 2.87
C ILE A 30 -1.95 -2.09 4.28
N ASP A 31 -2.73 -1.05 4.56
CA ASP A 31 -3.36 -0.84 5.86
C ASP A 31 -4.78 -1.40 5.88
N ALA A 32 -5.45 -1.48 4.72
CA ALA A 32 -6.84 -1.89 4.58
C ALA A 32 -7.09 -2.94 3.50
N LEU A 33 -8.16 -3.72 3.66
CA LEU A 33 -8.55 -4.73 2.69
C LEU A 33 -8.94 -4.10 1.34
N ASP A 34 -9.59 -2.93 1.35
CA ASP A 34 -9.95 -2.21 0.13
C ASP A 34 -8.70 -1.78 -0.68
N GLU A 35 -7.63 -1.38 0.01
CA GLU A 35 -6.33 -1.07 -0.63
C GLU A 35 -5.74 -2.32 -1.30
N LEU A 36 -5.86 -3.49 -0.67
CA LEU A 36 -5.44 -4.76 -1.26
C LEU A 36 -6.27 -5.11 -2.50
N TYR A 37 -7.58 -4.92 -2.44
CA TYR A 37 -8.46 -5.15 -3.59
C TYR A 37 -8.09 -4.26 -4.77
N TRP A 38 -7.84 -2.98 -4.52
CA TRP A 38 -7.39 -2.07 -5.58
C TRP A 38 -6.03 -2.45 -6.16
N MET A 39 -5.09 -2.90 -5.35
CA MET A 39 -3.81 -3.42 -5.86
C MET A 39 -4.01 -4.61 -6.81
N LEU A 40 -4.96 -5.50 -6.51
CA LEU A 40 -5.27 -6.64 -7.37
C LEU A 40 -5.96 -6.24 -8.68
N THR A 41 -6.69 -5.11 -8.71
CA THR A 41 -7.38 -4.64 -9.92
C THR A 41 -6.55 -3.70 -10.77
N LEU A 42 -5.66 -2.92 -10.17
CA LEU A 42 -4.89 -1.85 -10.84
C LEU A 42 -3.55 -2.32 -11.40
N VAL A 43 -2.95 -3.37 -10.81
CA VAL A 43 -1.66 -3.89 -11.27
C VAL A 43 -1.90 -4.89 -12.41
N PRO A 44 -1.41 -4.62 -13.64
CA PRO A 44 -1.52 -5.57 -14.73
C PRO A 44 -0.91 -6.91 -14.32
N TYR A 45 -1.48 -8.03 -14.77
CA TYR A 45 -1.04 -9.40 -14.41
C TYR A 45 0.45 -9.72 -14.66
N ARG A 46 1.18 -8.84 -15.38
CA ARG A 46 2.61 -8.96 -15.70
C ARG A 46 3.52 -8.06 -14.85
N GLU A 47 2.96 -7.13 -14.10
CA GLU A 47 3.70 -6.28 -13.16
C GLU A 47 3.59 -6.88 -11.75
N ARG A 48 4.66 -6.77 -10.96
CA ARG A 48 4.69 -7.26 -9.58
C ARG A 48 4.58 -6.06 -8.66
N GLY A 49 3.64 -6.11 -7.71
CA GLY A 49 3.56 -5.14 -6.63
C GLY A 49 4.27 -5.66 -5.38
N HIS A 50 5.11 -4.83 -4.76
CA HIS A 50 5.72 -5.14 -3.48
C HIS A 50 4.86 -4.60 -2.34
N ILE A 51 4.34 -5.49 -1.49
CA ILE A 51 3.45 -5.10 -0.38
C ILE A 51 3.96 -5.55 0.98
N LEU A 52 3.66 -4.74 2.00
CA LEU A 52 3.68 -5.11 3.40
C LEU A 52 2.26 -5.06 3.94
N LEU A 53 1.88 -6.00 4.81
CA LEU A 53 0.61 -5.91 5.53
C LEU A 53 0.84 -5.18 6.85
N ALA A 54 0.23 -4.00 7.01
CA ALA A 54 0.33 -3.25 8.24
C ALA A 54 -0.61 -3.86 9.29
N ARG A 55 -0.04 -4.39 10.38
CA ARG A 55 -0.79 -5.00 11.47
C ARG A 55 -1.02 -4.02 12.60
N ALA A 56 -2.28 -3.76 12.93
CA ALA A 56 -2.63 -3.03 14.14
C ALA A 56 -2.27 -3.82 15.40
N PRO A 57 -1.68 -3.19 16.43
CA PRO A 57 -1.58 -3.78 17.76
C PRO A 57 -2.97 -4.16 18.28
N ILE A 58 -3.07 -5.28 18.97
CA ILE A 58 -4.33 -5.74 19.57
C ILE A 58 -4.85 -4.62 20.50
N GLY A 59 -6.10 -4.21 20.33
CA GLY A 59 -6.75 -3.20 21.16
C GLY A 59 -6.56 -1.73 20.75
N LYS A 60 -5.85 -1.43 19.65
CA LYS A 60 -5.78 -0.07 19.07
C LYS A 60 -6.59 0.03 17.78
N SER A 61 -7.33 1.13 17.61
CA SER A 61 -8.01 1.43 16.34
C SER A 61 -6.98 1.93 15.31
N ARG A 62 -7.24 1.72 14.01
CA ARG A 62 -6.34 2.09 12.88
C ARG A 62 -5.83 3.54 12.94
N GLN A 63 -6.61 4.45 13.51
CA GLN A 63 -6.27 5.88 13.61
C GLN A 63 -5.17 6.16 14.65
N GLN A 64 -4.94 5.24 15.59
CA GLN A 64 -4.00 5.41 16.71
C GLN A 64 -2.58 4.86 16.44
N ILE A 65 -2.31 4.41 15.21
CA ILE A 65 -1.02 3.82 14.81
C ILE A 65 -0.13 4.86 14.14
N TRP A 66 -0.73 5.89 13.54
CA TRP A 66 -0.05 6.94 12.78
C TRP A 66 -0.19 8.34 13.42
N LEU A 67 -0.61 8.39 14.70
CA LEU A 67 -0.65 9.55 15.58
C LEU A 67 0.36 9.39 16.72
#